data_AF-A0A969RAJ0-F1
#
_entry.id   AF-A0A969RAJ0-F1
#
_cell.length_a   1.000
_cell.length_b   1.000
_cell.length_c   1.000
_cell.angle_alpha   90.00
_cell.angle_beta   90.00
_cell.angle_gamma   90.00
#
_symmetry.space_group_name_H-M   'P 1'
#
loop_
_entity.id
_entity.type
_entity.pdbx_description
1 polymer ?
#
loop_
_entity_poly.entity_id
_entity_poly.type
_entity_poly.pdbx_seq_one_letter_code
_entity_poly.pdbx_strand_id
1 'polypeptide(L)'
;MAVNNNTVINNVGEGTPGQEGGGIVVVAFNNAALQISLQGNQLRGNATFSNGFSGLGMVSLDNAQIFANVRFNTFTANAAPGFNAQATGSSNICLKLNNNTSDSVLIVGRAVGTTFRADTLGNAGPPVVESGLPLQPIGNCVVP
;
A
#
# COMPACT_ATOMS: atom_id res chain seq x y z
N MET A 1 7.74 11.38 -7.27
CA MET A 1 8.83 10.61 -6.62
C MET A 1 8.82 9.19 -7.18
N ALA A 2 9.96 8.51 -7.22
CA ALA A 2 10.03 7.11 -7.67
C ALA A 2 10.91 6.27 -6.73
N VAL A 3 10.48 5.05 -6.44
CA VAL A 3 11.20 4.05 -5.66
C VAL A 3 11.20 2.74 -6.44
N ASN A 4 12.30 2.47 -7.13
CA ASN A 4 12.34 1.44 -8.15
C ASN A 4 13.49 0.45 -7.95
N ASN A 5 13.22 -0.81 -8.29
CA ASN A 5 14.20 -1.89 -8.37
C ASN A 5 15.03 -2.09 -7.08
N ASN A 6 14.41 -1.87 -5.92
CA ASN A 6 15.04 -2.12 -4.63
C ASN A 6 14.75 -3.55 -4.16
N THR A 7 15.72 -4.12 -3.46
CA THR A 7 15.52 -5.36 -2.70
C THR A 7 15.53 -5.03 -1.22
N VAL A 8 14.41 -5.27 -0.55
CA VAL A 8 14.22 -4.97 0.87
C VAL A 8 13.83 -6.26 1.59
N ILE A 9 14.74 -6.74 2.45
CA ILE A 9 14.58 -8.04 3.08
C ILE A 9 14.72 -7.99 4.60
N ASN A 10 13.92 -8.80 5.27
CA ASN A 10 14.03 -9.09 6.70
C ASN A 10 13.98 -7.85 7.61
N ASN A 11 13.27 -6.80 7.18
CA ASN A 11 13.00 -5.64 8.02
C ASN A 11 11.81 -5.94 8.93
N VAL A 12 12.13 -6.23 10.18
CA VAL A 12 11.12 -6.49 11.22
C VAL A 12 10.59 -5.19 11.85
N GLY A 13 11.34 -4.09 11.75
CA GLY A 13 11.04 -2.82 12.42
C GLY A 13 11.13 -2.94 13.94
N GLU A 14 11.28 -1.80 14.62
CA GLU A 14 11.20 -1.74 16.09
C GLU A 14 10.02 -0.85 16.48
N GLY A 15 9.16 -1.34 17.38
CA GLY A 15 8.13 -0.54 18.06
C GLY A 15 6.75 -1.19 18.04
N THR A 16 6.04 -1.25 19.17
CA THR A 16 4.80 -2.01 19.46
C THR A 16 3.95 -2.61 18.29
N PRO A 17 3.38 -3.83 18.47
CA PRO A 17 2.54 -4.48 17.45
C PRO A 17 1.51 -3.55 16.78
N GLY A 18 1.48 -3.54 15.45
CA GLY A 18 0.68 -2.62 14.63
C GLY A 18 1.43 -1.33 14.21
N GLN A 19 2.61 -1.09 14.78
CA GLN A 19 3.57 -0.06 14.34
C GLN A 19 4.90 -0.67 13.87
N GLU A 20 5.11 -1.98 14.10
CA GLU A 20 6.29 -2.73 13.61
C GLU A 20 6.27 -2.92 12.10
N GLY A 21 7.45 -2.74 11.50
CA GLY A 21 7.87 -3.40 10.26
C GLY A 21 7.09 -3.05 9.00
N GLY A 22 7.78 -2.41 8.07
CA GLY A 22 7.41 -2.39 6.66
C GLY A 22 8.67 -2.50 5.81
N GLY A 23 8.60 -3.21 4.69
CA GLY A 23 9.66 -3.14 3.68
C GLY A 23 9.75 -1.71 3.16
N ILE A 24 8.65 -1.21 2.59
CA ILE A 24 8.51 0.20 2.20
C ILE A 24 7.26 0.77 2.84
N VAL A 25 7.36 1.91 3.52
CA VAL A 25 6.22 2.61 4.09
C VAL A 25 6.13 4.01 3.49
N VAL A 26 4.96 4.32 2.94
CA VAL A 26 4.63 5.62 2.36
C VAL A 26 3.57 6.29 3.24
N VAL A 27 3.92 7.44 3.80
CA VAL A 27 2.99 8.21 4.63
C VAL A 27 2.85 9.62 4.07
N ALA A 28 1.61 10.06 3.87
CA ALA A 28 1.28 11.45 3.63
C ALA A 28 0.43 11.96 4.79
N PHE A 29 0.81 13.10 5.36
CA PHE A 29 0.18 13.68 6.54
C PHE A 29 0.08 15.21 6.41
N ASN A 30 -0.79 15.84 7.20
CA ASN A 30 -0.96 17.28 7.35
C ASN A 30 -1.09 18.05 6.02
N ASN A 31 -2.19 17.80 5.30
CA ASN A 31 -2.53 18.46 4.03
C ASN A 31 -1.48 18.28 2.91
N ALA A 32 -0.58 17.29 3.03
CA ALA A 32 0.39 17.00 1.99
C ALA A 32 -0.25 16.31 0.78
N ALA A 33 0.30 16.57 -0.41
CA ALA A 33 -0.01 15.82 -1.62
C ALA A 33 1.25 15.11 -2.12
N LEU A 34 1.19 13.78 -2.23
CA LEU A 34 2.31 12.94 -2.65
C LEU A 34 1.97 12.20 -3.95
N GLN A 35 2.85 12.33 -4.94
CA GLN A 35 2.83 11.51 -6.15
C GLN A 35 4.01 10.55 -6.14
N ILE A 36 3.75 9.24 -6.17
CA ILE A 36 4.79 8.22 -6.07
C ILE A 36 4.59 7.05 -7.05
N SER A 37 5.68 6.65 -7.70
CA SER A 37 5.76 5.40 -8.47
C SER A 37 6.63 4.39 -7.71
N LEU A 38 6.10 3.20 -7.49
CA LEU A 38 6.74 2.09 -6.79
C LEU A 38 6.82 0.90 -7.74
N GLN A 39 8.00 0.69 -8.34
CA GLN A 39 8.12 -0.28 -9.43
C GLN A 39 9.26 -1.28 -9.25
N GLY A 40 8.98 -2.56 -9.52
CA GLY A 40 10.05 -3.56 -9.64
C GLY A 40 10.76 -3.90 -8.33
N ASN A 41 10.17 -3.55 -7.18
CA ASN A 41 10.80 -3.82 -5.88
C ASN A 41 10.53 -5.27 -5.44
N GLN A 42 11.50 -5.86 -4.77
CA GLN A 42 11.41 -7.18 -4.16
C GLN A 42 11.38 -7.02 -2.64
N LEU A 43 10.23 -7.27 -2.03
CA LEU A 43 9.99 -7.12 -0.59
C LEU A 43 9.81 -8.51 0.02
N ARG A 44 10.78 -8.97 0.82
CA ARG A 44 10.78 -10.34 1.35
C ARG A 44 11.02 -10.43 2.85
N GLY A 45 10.22 -11.22 3.57
CA GLY A 45 10.49 -11.50 4.99
C GLY A 45 10.32 -10.31 5.92
N ASN A 46 9.58 -9.27 5.51
CA ASN A 46 9.40 -8.06 6.30
C ASN A 46 8.18 -8.17 7.23
N ALA A 47 8.29 -7.48 8.37
CA ALA A 47 7.42 -7.57 9.55
C ALA A 47 7.28 -8.97 10.16
N THR A 48 6.97 -8.98 11.45
CA THR A 48 6.77 -10.17 12.30
C THR A 48 5.30 -10.41 12.59
N PHE A 49 4.47 -9.35 12.57
CA PHE A 49 3.06 -9.40 12.92
C PHE A 49 2.15 -9.08 11.74
N SER A 50 0.99 -9.73 11.71
CA SER A 50 0.03 -9.63 10.61
C SER A 50 -0.85 -8.37 10.61
N ASN A 51 -0.63 -7.48 11.56
CA ASN A 51 -1.33 -6.20 11.68
C ASN A 51 -0.49 -5.00 11.22
N GLY A 52 0.74 -5.23 10.75
CA GLY A 52 1.66 -4.20 10.26
C GLY A 52 1.45 -3.82 8.78
N PHE A 53 2.33 -2.94 8.30
CA PHE A 53 2.43 -2.60 6.87
C PHE A 53 3.16 -3.68 6.04
N SER A 54 3.92 -4.52 6.75
CA SER A 54 4.60 -5.73 6.30
C SER A 54 5.46 -5.59 5.05
N GLY A 55 4.95 -5.91 3.86
CA GLY A 55 5.71 -5.73 2.62
C GLY A 55 5.76 -4.25 2.23
N LEU A 56 4.62 -3.70 1.83
CA LEU A 56 4.48 -2.29 1.47
C LEU A 56 3.24 -1.67 2.12
N GLY A 57 3.45 -0.63 2.91
CA GLY A 57 2.40 0.17 3.55
C GLY A 57 2.19 1.53 2.89
N MET A 58 0.94 1.95 2.78
CA MET A 58 0.59 3.29 2.32
C MET A 58 -0.51 3.87 3.21
N VAL A 59 -0.27 5.05 3.79
CA VAL A 59 -1.25 5.70 4.65
C VAL A 59 -1.37 7.18 4.34
N SER A 60 -2.62 7.62 4.16
CA SER A 60 -2.97 9.04 4.04
C SER A 60 -3.74 9.51 5.27
N LEU A 61 -3.21 10.52 5.95
CA LEU A 61 -3.71 11.06 7.22
C LEU A 61 -3.92 12.58 7.13
N ASP A 62 -4.74 13.15 8.03
CA ASP A 62 -4.88 14.60 8.24
C ASP A 62 -5.06 15.42 6.96
N ASN A 63 -6.09 15.06 6.18
CA ASN A 63 -6.47 15.69 4.91
C ASN A 63 -5.39 15.61 3.82
N ALA A 64 -4.47 14.65 3.92
CA ALA A 64 -3.46 14.42 2.89
C ALA A 64 -4.00 13.66 1.69
N GLN A 65 -3.19 13.62 0.63
CA GLN A 65 -3.50 12.97 -0.63
C GLN A 65 -2.31 12.13 -1.11
N ILE A 66 -2.58 10.91 -1.57
CA ILE A 66 -1.58 10.07 -2.26
C ILE A 66 -2.10 9.67 -3.64
N PHE A 67 -1.27 9.89 -4.65
CA PHE A 67 -1.45 9.42 -6.02
C PHE A 67 -0.34 8.43 -6.32
N ALA A 68 -0.68 7.15 -6.45
CA ALA A 68 0.29 6.07 -6.48
C ALA A 68 0.10 5.11 -7.65
N ASN A 69 1.21 4.72 -8.25
CA ASN A 69 1.30 3.63 -9.20
C ASN A 69 2.26 2.57 -8.65
N VAL A 70 1.73 1.40 -8.33
CA VAL A 70 2.42 0.29 -7.69
C VAL A 70 2.39 -0.90 -8.64
N ARG A 71 3.51 -1.18 -9.30
CA ARG A 71 3.55 -2.18 -10.37
C ARG A 71 4.80 -3.03 -10.41
N PHE A 72 4.67 -4.26 -10.89
CA PHE A 72 5.80 -5.19 -11.06
C PHE A 72 6.59 -5.47 -9.77
N ASN A 73 6.00 -5.24 -8.59
CA ASN A 73 6.64 -5.57 -7.33
C ASN A 73 6.39 -7.04 -6.97
N THR A 74 7.30 -7.62 -6.20
CA THR A 74 7.19 -8.98 -5.67
C THR A 74 7.17 -8.94 -4.16
N PHE A 75 6.09 -9.45 -3.56
CA PHE A 75 5.91 -9.57 -2.11
C PHE A 75 5.97 -11.05 -1.74
N THR A 76 7.00 -11.47 -1.00
CA THR A 76 7.16 -12.89 -0.61
C THR A 76 7.52 -13.04 0.85
N ALA A 77 6.95 -14.00 1.54
CA ALA A 77 7.24 -14.34 2.94
C ALA A 77 7.16 -13.15 3.92
N ASN A 78 6.45 -12.06 3.57
CA ASN A 78 6.18 -10.97 4.51
C ASN A 78 5.08 -11.44 5.47
N ALA A 79 5.03 -10.90 6.70
CA ALA A 79 3.85 -11.10 7.53
C ALA A 79 2.62 -10.59 6.75
N ALA A 80 1.52 -11.34 6.68
CA ALA A 80 0.37 -10.90 5.89
C ALA A 80 -0.19 -9.56 6.43
N PRO A 81 -0.52 -8.56 5.61
CA PRO A 81 -0.61 -8.59 4.14
C PRO A 81 0.69 -8.22 3.43
N GLY A 82 0.89 -8.68 2.18
CA GLY A 82 2.04 -8.28 1.37
C GLY A 82 2.02 -6.79 0.98
N PHE A 83 0.83 -6.21 0.89
CA PHE A 83 0.58 -4.79 0.62
C PHE A 83 -0.61 -4.33 1.46
N ASN A 84 -0.53 -3.13 2.01
CA ASN A 84 -1.63 -2.49 2.72
C ASN A 84 -1.70 -1.00 2.36
N ALA A 85 -2.85 -0.53 1.90
CA ALA A 85 -3.09 0.89 1.68
C ALA A 85 -4.37 1.36 2.38
N GLN A 86 -4.29 2.43 3.15
CA GLN A 86 -5.42 2.96 3.93
C GLN A 86 -5.49 4.49 3.88
N ALA A 87 -6.70 5.01 3.69
CA ALA A 87 -7.00 6.42 3.91
C ALA A 87 -7.81 6.57 5.20
N THR A 88 -7.54 7.63 5.98
CA THR A 88 -8.31 7.97 7.19
C THR A 88 -8.66 9.46 7.23
N GLY A 89 -9.68 9.83 8.00
CA GLY A 89 -10.18 11.22 8.05
C GLY A 89 -10.70 11.72 6.70
N SER A 90 -10.56 13.01 6.38
CA SER A 90 -10.93 13.55 5.06
C SER A 90 -9.81 13.38 4.01
N SER A 91 -8.98 12.35 4.15
CA SER A 91 -7.82 12.09 3.28
C SER A 91 -8.20 11.29 2.03
N ASN A 92 -7.34 11.35 1.01
CA ASN A 92 -7.61 10.76 -0.30
C ASN A 92 -6.48 9.88 -0.83
N ILE A 93 -6.83 8.76 -1.47
CA ILE A 93 -5.89 7.91 -2.21
C ILE A 93 -6.44 7.63 -3.61
N CYS A 94 -5.60 7.86 -4.62
CA CYS A 94 -5.75 7.37 -5.99
C CYS A 94 -4.66 6.33 -6.25
N LEU A 95 -5.03 5.07 -6.47
CA LEU A 95 -4.08 3.95 -6.55
C LEU A 95 -4.27 3.12 -7.82
N LYS A 96 -3.21 2.94 -8.59
CA LYS A 96 -3.11 1.85 -9.56
C LYS A 96 -2.19 0.78 -8.99
N LEU A 97 -2.75 -0.38 -8.69
CA LEU A 97 -2.07 -1.55 -8.16
C LEU A 97 -2.20 -2.66 -9.19
N ASN A 98 -1.19 -2.87 -10.01
CA ASN A 98 -1.29 -3.81 -11.13
C ASN A 98 0.01 -4.55 -11.41
N ASN A 99 -0.08 -5.76 -11.97
CA ASN A 99 1.06 -6.59 -12.34
C ASN A 99 2.05 -6.86 -11.18
N ASN A 100 1.58 -6.85 -9.93
CA ASN A 100 2.40 -7.28 -8.80
C ASN A 100 2.20 -8.78 -8.55
N THR A 101 3.18 -9.41 -7.91
CA THR A 101 3.10 -10.81 -7.48
C THR A 101 3.19 -10.86 -5.97
N SER A 102 2.29 -11.61 -5.34
CA SER A 102 2.27 -11.79 -3.88
C SER A 102 1.95 -13.22 -3.50
N ASP A 103 2.59 -13.74 -2.45
CA ASP A 103 2.20 -15.00 -1.80
C ASP A 103 1.20 -14.80 -0.65
N SER A 104 0.91 -13.55 -0.30
CA SER A 104 -0.04 -13.14 0.73
C SER A 104 -1.09 -12.17 0.18
N VAL A 105 -2.18 -11.97 0.92
CA VAL A 105 -3.24 -11.04 0.51
C VAL A 105 -2.71 -9.62 0.37
N LEU A 106 -3.32 -8.86 -0.54
CA LEU A 106 -3.13 -7.41 -0.66
C LEU A 106 -4.37 -6.74 -0.11
N ILE A 107 -4.22 -5.74 0.76
CA ILE A 107 -5.33 -5.07 1.42
C ILE A 107 -5.41 -3.62 0.97
N VAL A 108 -6.62 -3.19 0.65
CA VAL A 108 -6.96 -1.79 0.36
C VAL A 108 -8.14 -1.40 1.25
N GLY A 109 -7.99 -0.29 1.97
CA GLY A 109 -8.89 0.10 3.04
C GLY A 109 -9.46 1.51 2.85
N ARG A 110 -10.79 1.60 2.83
CA ARG A 110 -11.52 2.87 2.74
C ARG A 110 -12.38 3.09 3.98
N ALA A 111 -12.06 4.13 4.73
CA ALA A 111 -12.86 4.57 5.87
C ALA A 111 -13.96 5.59 5.47
N VAL A 112 -14.96 5.77 6.34
CA VAL A 112 -15.97 6.83 6.21
C VAL A 112 -15.29 8.20 6.19
N GLY A 113 -15.74 9.11 5.31
CA GLY A 113 -15.17 10.45 5.15
C GLY A 113 -13.97 10.54 4.19
N THR A 114 -13.45 9.40 3.71
CA THR A 114 -12.31 9.35 2.78
C THR A 114 -12.74 9.15 1.33
N THR A 115 -11.89 9.58 0.40
CA THR A 115 -11.96 9.14 -1.01
C THR A 115 -10.84 8.15 -1.29
N PHE A 116 -11.18 6.89 -1.52
CA PHE A 116 -10.23 5.87 -1.99
C PHE A 116 -10.69 5.34 -3.35
N ARG A 117 -9.89 5.59 -4.37
CA ARG A 117 -10.12 5.18 -5.76
C ARG A 117 -9.00 4.28 -6.23
N ALA A 118 -9.33 3.09 -6.72
CA ALA A 118 -8.33 2.10 -7.07
C ALA A 118 -8.63 1.36 -8.37
N ASP A 119 -7.57 0.94 -9.05
CA ASP A 119 -7.55 -0.16 -10.02
C ASP A 119 -6.61 -1.23 -9.47
N THR A 120 -7.17 -2.41 -9.18
CA THR A 120 -6.49 -3.52 -8.50
C THR A 120 -6.37 -4.77 -9.39
N LEU A 121 -6.66 -4.62 -10.68
CA LEU A 121 -6.65 -5.72 -11.63
C LEU A 121 -5.23 -6.11 -12.08
N GLY A 122 -5.06 -7.37 -12.47
CA GLY A 122 -3.81 -7.88 -13.04
C GLY A 122 -2.72 -8.22 -12.02
N ASN A 123 -3.03 -8.27 -10.72
CA ASN A 123 -2.10 -8.82 -9.73
C ASN A 123 -2.19 -10.35 -9.71
N ALA A 124 -1.05 -11.00 -9.49
CA ALA A 124 -0.94 -12.45 -9.37
C ALA A 124 -0.75 -12.86 -7.90
N GLY A 125 -1.43 -13.93 -7.48
CA GLY A 125 -1.40 -14.42 -6.10
C GLY A 125 -2.79 -14.49 -5.47
N PRO A 126 -2.89 -14.47 -4.14
CA PRO A 126 -4.15 -14.34 -3.42
C PRO A 126 -4.92 -13.08 -3.85
N PRO A 127 -6.27 -13.09 -3.70
CA PRO A 127 -7.08 -11.95 -4.11
C PRO A 127 -6.74 -10.69 -3.31
N VAL A 128 -6.99 -9.53 -3.95
CA VAL A 128 -7.01 -8.24 -3.25
C VAL A 128 -8.27 -8.19 -2.39
N VAL A 129 -8.10 -7.89 -1.11
CA VAL A 129 -9.18 -7.79 -0.12
C VAL A 129 -9.49 -6.33 0.14
N GLU A 130 -10.75 -5.95 -0.04
CA GLU A 130 -11.26 -4.65 0.35
C GLU A 130 -11.62 -4.66 1.83
N SER A 131 -11.25 -3.60 2.56
CA SER A 131 -11.62 -3.40 3.95
C SER A 131 -12.37 -2.08 4.13
N GLY A 132 -13.41 -2.08 4.97
CA GLY A 132 -14.26 -0.92 5.19
C GLY A 132 -15.34 -0.75 4.13
N LEU A 133 -15.42 0.44 3.54
CA LEU A 133 -16.40 0.75 2.49
C LEU A 133 -15.95 0.22 1.13
N PRO A 134 -16.89 -0.10 0.21
CA PRO A 134 -16.54 -0.48 -1.16
C PRO A 134 -15.63 0.55 -1.83
N LEU A 135 -14.62 0.06 -2.54
CA LEU A 135 -13.73 0.93 -3.30
C LEU A 135 -14.49 1.60 -4.45
N GLN A 136 -14.08 2.84 -4.74
CA GLN A 136 -14.50 3.48 -5.98
C GLN A 136 -13.53 3.08 -7.11
N PRO A 137 -14.02 2.88 -8.35
CA PRO A 137 -13.14 2.71 -9.50
C PRO A 137 -12.18 3.90 -9.63
N ILE A 138 -10.98 3.64 -10.15
CA ILE A 138 -9.94 4.68 -10.31
C ILE A 138 -10.46 5.91 -11.11
N GLY A 139 -11.28 5.69 -12.14
CA GLY A 139 -11.86 6.74 -12.96
C GLY A 139 -10.80 7.69 -13.52
N ASN A 140 -11.00 9.00 -13.35
CA ASN A 140 -10.09 10.05 -13.83
C ASN A 140 -8.98 10.42 -12.82
N CYS A 141 -8.76 9.60 -11.79
CA CYS A 141 -7.61 9.80 -10.89
C CYS A 141 -6.30 9.73 -11.70
N VAL A 142 -5.54 10.82 -11.73
CA VAL A 142 -4.21 10.84 -12.36
C VAL A 142 -3.20 10.20 -11.40
N VAL A 143 -2.55 9.13 -11.84
CA VAL A 143 -1.46 8.45 -11.12
C VAL A 143 -0.17 8.56 -11.94
N PRO A 144 1.01 8.65 -11.28
CA PRO A 144 2.30 8.85 -11.94
C PRO A 144 2.87 7.60 -12.63
#